data_AF-A0A376FCY9-F1
#
_entry.id   AF-A0A376FCY9-F1
#
_cell.length_a   1.000
_cell.length_b   1.000
_cell.length_c   1.000
_cell.angle_alpha   90.00
_cell.angle_beta   90.00
_cell.angle_gamma   90.00
#
_symmetry.space_group_name_H-M   'P 1'
#
loop_
_entity.id
_entity.type
_entity.pdbx_description
1 polymer ?
#
loop_
_entity_poly.entity_id
_entity_poly.type
_entity_poly.pdbx_seq_one_letter_code
_entity_poly.pdbx_strand_id
1 'polypeptide(L)'
;MIFIYICCAFYYVGIHVAHNTKKPGLVLENLSAGYQKKIIVDDISLAIPQQKMTVLVGANGCGKSTLLSTIARLLQPLGGAAILDGKAIHEQPTKAVARKLGILPQSPLLPEGLTVFELVSRGRFPWQNFMRQWSDEDELAVEEALRLTGTAEFAHIPVESLSGGQRQRCLDRHGAGAANAVYPA
;
A
#
# COMPACT_ATOMS: atom_id res chain seq x y z
N MET A 1 -8.92 -1.06 4.84
CA MET A 1 -7.56 -0.80 4.34
C MET A 1 -7.64 -0.11 3.00
N ILE A 2 -6.84 0.93 2.78
CA ILE A 2 -6.79 1.70 1.52
C ILE A 2 -5.57 1.21 0.74
N PHE A 3 -5.76 0.88 -0.55
CA PHE A 3 -4.70 0.47 -1.46
C PHE A 3 -4.71 1.39 -2.67
N ILE A 4 -3.55 1.95 -3.02
CA ILE A 4 -3.42 2.88 -4.16
C ILE A 4 -2.60 2.19 -5.24
N TYR A 5 -3.21 1.97 -6.41
CA TYR A 5 -2.59 1.32 -7.57
C TYR A 5 -2.19 2.37 -8.61
N ILE A 6 -0.98 2.26 -9.17
CA ILE A 6 -0.51 3.07 -10.30
C ILE A 6 -0.84 2.32 -11.59
N CYS A 7 -1.74 2.84 -12.41
CA CYS A 7 -1.91 2.36 -13.79
C CYS A 7 -1.62 3.52 -14.74
N CYS A 8 -0.76 3.28 -15.73
CA CYS A 8 -0.29 4.27 -16.68
C CYS A 8 -1.30 4.38 -17.84
N ALA A 9 -2.02 5.50 -17.94
CA ALA A 9 -2.80 5.86 -19.11
C ALA A 9 -2.67 7.38 -19.37
N PHE A 10 -2.47 7.76 -20.64
CA PHE A 10 -2.33 9.15 -21.08
C PHE A 10 -3.70 9.84 -21.11
N TYR A 11 -3.79 11.08 -20.60
CA TYR A 11 -4.44 12.29 -21.15
C TYR A 11 -4.52 13.37 -20.06
N TYR A 12 -4.69 14.62 -20.50
CA TYR A 12 -4.59 15.88 -19.75
C TYR A 12 -5.49 15.97 -18.50
N VAL A 13 -4.95 16.68 -17.50
CA VAL A 13 -5.53 17.33 -16.30
C VAL A 13 -7.05 17.20 -16.10
N GLY A 14 -7.41 16.59 -14.96
CA GLY A 14 -8.75 16.64 -14.39
C GLY A 14 -8.90 15.58 -13.30
N ILE A 15 -8.36 15.83 -12.10
CA ILE A 15 -8.67 15.01 -10.92
C ILE A 15 -10.12 15.33 -10.52
N HIS A 16 -11.09 14.80 -11.26
CA HIS A 16 -12.49 14.75 -10.87
C HIS A 16 -12.70 13.50 -10.04
N VAL A 17 -12.65 13.63 -8.71
CA VAL A 17 -13.18 12.60 -7.82
C VAL A 17 -14.61 12.99 -7.48
N ALA A 18 -15.55 12.21 -7.99
CA ALA A 18 -16.98 12.37 -7.77
C ALA A 18 -17.31 12.33 -6.27
N HIS A 19 -18.14 13.29 -5.83
CA HIS A 19 -18.61 13.44 -4.46
C HIS A 19 -19.49 12.27 -3.98
N ASN A 20 -19.54 12.16 -2.65
CA ASN A 20 -20.46 11.41 -1.79
C ASN A 20 -19.93 10.07 -1.25
N THR A 21 -19.36 10.12 -0.03
CA THR A 21 -19.47 9.07 1.00
C THR A 21 -19.14 9.63 2.38
N LYS A 22 -19.92 9.21 3.39
CA LYS A 22 -20.00 9.69 4.78
C LYS A 22 -18.72 9.66 5.65
N LYS A 23 -17.54 9.24 5.15
CA LYS A 23 -16.23 9.35 5.82
C LYS A 23 -15.11 9.06 4.81
N PRO A 24 -14.29 10.05 4.40
CA PRO A 24 -13.14 9.78 3.56
C PRO A 24 -12.11 8.95 4.35
N GLY A 25 -11.51 7.96 3.70
CA GLY A 25 -10.52 7.10 4.34
C GLY A 25 -9.17 7.79 4.45
N LEU A 26 -8.71 8.37 3.34
CA LEU A 26 -7.50 9.19 3.25
C LEU A 26 -7.88 10.55 2.66
N VAL A 27 -7.44 11.63 3.28
CA VAL A 27 -7.61 13.01 2.79
C VAL A 27 -6.24 13.64 2.67
N LEU A 28 -5.99 14.35 1.58
CA LEU A 28 -4.85 15.22 1.40
C LEU A 28 -5.36 16.65 1.54
N GLU A 29 -4.75 17.42 2.42
CA GLU A 29 -5.10 18.83 2.67
C GLU A 29 -3.88 19.68 2.32
N ASN A 30 -4.00 20.42 1.20
CA ASN A 30 -2.98 21.34 0.70
C ASN A 30 -1.58 20.71 0.63
N LEU A 31 -1.51 19.43 0.24
CA LEU A 31 -0.30 18.63 0.34
C LEU A 31 0.70 19.05 -0.74
N SER A 32 1.87 19.53 -0.32
CA SER A 32 3.02 19.76 -1.18
C SER A 32 4.15 18.77 -0.86
N ALA A 33 4.77 18.22 -1.90
CA ALA A 33 5.81 17.22 -1.78
C ALA A 33 6.90 17.37 -2.84
N GLY A 34 8.12 17.01 -2.48
CA GLY A 34 9.27 17.17 -3.35
C GLY A 34 10.56 16.70 -2.70
N TYR A 35 11.66 16.80 -3.44
CA TYR A 35 12.97 16.37 -2.97
C TYR A 35 13.83 17.59 -2.67
N GLN A 36 14.50 17.59 -1.51
CA GLN A 36 15.30 18.71 -1.03
C GLN A 36 14.47 20.02 -0.99
N LYS A 37 14.73 20.95 -1.92
CA LYS A 37 14.01 22.22 -2.03
C LYS A 37 13.16 22.34 -3.30
N LYS A 38 13.06 21.27 -4.10
CA LYS A 38 12.30 21.27 -5.34
C LYS A 38 10.93 20.66 -5.09
N ILE A 39 9.88 21.49 -5.14
CA ILE A 39 8.49 21.06 -5.13
C ILE A 39 8.19 20.33 -6.45
N ILE A 40 7.65 19.13 -6.37
CA ILE A 40 7.24 18.30 -7.52
C ILE A 40 5.72 18.23 -7.60
N VAL A 41 5.07 18.16 -6.43
CA VAL A 41 3.63 18.18 -6.25
C VAL A 41 3.33 19.36 -5.34
N ASP A 42 2.41 20.22 -5.74
CA ASP A 42 2.11 21.45 -5.01
C ASP A 42 0.61 21.57 -4.74
N ASP A 43 0.27 21.88 -3.50
CA ASP A 43 -1.08 22.22 -3.02
C ASP A 43 -2.19 21.23 -3.45
N ILE A 44 -1.93 19.92 -3.31
CA ILE A 44 -2.92 18.90 -3.67
C ILE A 44 -3.91 18.68 -2.52
N SER A 45 -5.18 18.95 -2.83
CA SER A 45 -6.31 18.59 -1.96
C SER A 45 -7.16 17.50 -2.62
N LEU A 46 -7.30 16.35 -1.95
CA LEU A 46 -7.94 15.16 -2.49
C LEU A 46 -8.52 14.29 -1.38
N ALA A 47 -9.74 13.77 -1.56
CA ALA A 47 -10.31 12.77 -0.68
C ALA A 47 -10.43 11.40 -1.38
N ILE A 48 -9.76 10.39 -0.83
CA ILE A 48 -9.88 8.99 -1.25
C ILE A 48 -10.94 8.29 -0.37
N PRO A 49 -12.08 7.88 -0.95
CA PRO A 49 -13.13 7.19 -0.20
C PRO A 49 -12.69 5.77 0.20
N GLN A 50 -13.16 5.32 1.36
CA GLN A 50 -12.97 3.92 1.76
C GLN A 50 -13.73 2.98 0.81
N GLN A 51 -13.24 1.74 0.70
CA GLN A 51 -13.88 0.64 -0.05
C GLN A 51 -14.11 0.92 -1.55
N LYS A 52 -13.45 1.92 -2.12
CA LYS A 52 -13.46 2.20 -3.55
C LYS A 52 -12.06 2.07 -4.12
N MET A 53 -12.00 1.68 -5.39
CA MET A 53 -10.75 1.71 -6.16
C MET A 53 -10.56 3.13 -6.69
N THR A 54 -9.42 3.74 -6.34
CA THR A 54 -9.02 5.05 -6.87
C THR A 54 -7.78 4.86 -7.73
N VAL A 55 -7.84 5.33 -8.96
CA VAL A 55 -6.73 5.26 -9.92
C VAL A 55 -6.16 6.66 -10.09
N LEU A 56 -4.84 6.80 -9.88
CA LEU A 56 -4.13 8.05 -10.12
C LEU A 56 -3.54 8.04 -11.54
N VAL A 57 -4.07 8.91 -12.39
CA VAL A 57 -3.70 9.01 -13.81
C VAL A 57 -2.96 10.32 -14.06
N GLY A 58 -1.95 10.29 -14.94
CA GLY A 58 -1.20 11.48 -15.34
C GLY A 58 0.07 11.13 -16.11
N ALA A 59 0.65 12.11 -16.79
CA ALA A 59 1.85 11.92 -17.60
C ALA A 59 3.09 11.47 -16.77
N ASN A 60 4.11 10.93 -17.44
CA ASN A 60 5.38 10.67 -16.78
C ASN A 60 5.97 11.98 -16.27
N GLY A 61 6.49 11.97 -15.04
CA GLY A 61 7.04 13.16 -14.39
C GLY A 61 6.02 14.08 -13.70
N CYS A 62 4.71 13.81 -13.79
CA CYS A 62 3.69 14.65 -13.13
C CYS A 62 3.59 14.47 -11.59
N GLY A 63 4.57 13.80 -10.96
CA GLY A 63 4.64 13.69 -9.51
C GLY A 63 3.84 12.56 -8.86
N LYS A 64 3.22 11.62 -9.61
CA LYS A 64 2.47 10.48 -9.02
C LYS A 64 3.28 9.68 -8.01
N SER A 65 4.49 9.28 -8.39
CA SER A 65 5.37 8.51 -7.51
C SER A 65 5.79 9.33 -6.29
N THR A 66 5.94 10.65 -6.43
CA THR A 66 6.23 11.56 -5.31
C THR A 66 5.04 11.64 -4.35
N LEU A 67 3.83 11.85 -4.87
CA LEU A 67 2.60 11.88 -4.10
C LEU A 67 2.40 10.57 -3.31
N LEU A 68 2.56 9.44 -3.99
CA LEU A 68 2.43 8.13 -3.38
C LEU A 68 3.52 7.87 -2.35
N SER A 69 4.76 8.31 -2.60
CA SER A 69 5.85 8.21 -1.62
C SER A 69 5.59 9.07 -0.38
N THR A 70 4.93 10.22 -0.52
CA THR A 70 4.52 11.06 0.61
C THR A 70 3.41 10.39 1.41
N ILE A 71 2.36 9.89 0.75
CA ILE A 71 1.29 9.10 1.40
C ILE A 71 1.86 7.84 2.07
N ALA A 72 2.91 7.25 1.48
CA ALA A 72 3.65 6.13 2.03
C ALA A 72 4.50 6.45 3.26
N ARG A 73 4.63 7.74 3.60
CA ARG A 73 5.56 8.25 4.60
C ARG A 73 7.04 7.97 4.27
N LEU A 74 7.34 7.63 3.01
CA LEU A 74 8.72 7.51 2.51
C LEU A 74 9.33 8.87 2.22
N LEU A 75 8.48 9.89 2.02
CA LEU A 75 8.86 11.28 1.82
C LEU A 75 8.10 12.16 2.80
N GLN A 76 8.79 13.06 3.49
CA GLN A 76 8.12 14.06 4.34
C GLN A 76 7.43 15.12 3.45
N PRO A 77 6.21 15.56 3.81
CA PRO A 77 5.57 16.67 3.12
C PRO A 77 6.38 17.94 3.32
N LEU A 78 6.41 18.78 2.28
CA LEU A 78 6.98 20.14 2.35
C LEU A 78 5.93 21.16 2.84
N GLY A 79 4.65 20.82 2.73
CA GLY A 79 3.52 21.61 3.19
C GLY A 79 2.24 20.76 3.23
N GLY A 80 1.25 21.22 3.98
CA GLY A 80 -0.02 20.51 4.17
C GLY A 80 0.12 19.18 4.91
N ALA A 81 -0.89 18.32 4.78
CA ALA A 81 -0.92 17.03 5.46
C ALA A 81 -1.68 15.96 4.68
N ALA A 82 -1.26 14.71 4.86
CA ALA A 82 -2.06 13.54 4.51
C ALA A 82 -2.71 12.99 5.80
N ILE A 83 -4.02 12.81 5.78
CA ILE A 83 -4.87 12.49 6.93
C ILE A 83 -5.51 11.13 6.69
N LEU A 84 -5.28 10.18 7.59
CA LEU A 84 -5.89 8.84 7.57
C LEU A 84 -6.78 8.69 8.80
N ASP A 85 -8.06 8.41 8.58
CA ASP A 85 -9.10 8.32 9.62
C ASP A 85 -9.12 9.52 10.59
N GLY A 86 -8.94 10.74 10.04
CA GLY A 86 -9.03 11.99 10.80
C GLY A 86 -7.76 12.42 11.55
N LYS A 87 -6.62 11.74 11.36
CA LYS A 87 -5.32 12.13 11.93
C LYS A 87 -4.23 12.22 10.87
N ALA A 88 -3.31 13.17 10.99
CA ALA A 88 -2.15 13.26 10.11
C ALA A 88 -1.33 11.97 10.17
N ILE A 89 -1.01 11.37 9.02
CA ILE A 89 -0.32 10.07 8.96
C ILE A 89 1.12 10.13 9.46
N HIS A 90 1.77 11.29 9.30
CA HIS A 90 3.15 11.51 9.68
C HIS A 90 3.32 11.63 11.21
N GLU A 91 2.26 12.01 11.92
CA GLU A 91 2.23 12.13 13.38
C GLU A 91 1.77 10.83 14.08
N GLN A 92 1.28 9.86 13.31
CA GLN A 92 0.79 8.59 13.86
C GLN A 92 1.91 7.55 14.01
N PRO A 93 1.82 6.66 15.03
CA PRO A 93 2.75 5.54 15.17
C PRO A 93 2.81 4.68 13.91
N THR A 94 4.01 4.31 13.47
CA THR A 94 4.23 3.56 12.21
C THR A 94 3.40 2.29 12.13
N LYS A 95 3.31 1.51 13.22
CA LYS A 95 2.49 0.30 13.28
C LYS A 95 0.99 0.58 13.09
N ALA A 96 0.47 1.68 13.64
CA ALA A 96 -0.93 2.03 13.53
C ALA A 96 -1.32 2.39 12.08
N VAL A 97 -0.42 3.08 11.37
CA VAL A 97 -0.62 3.41 9.95
C VAL A 97 -0.46 2.16 9.07
N ALA A 98 0.56 1.33 9.31
CA ALA A 98 0.84 0.13 8.52
C ALA A 98 -0.29 -0.93 8.58
N ARG A 99 -1.11 -0.93 9.64
CA ARG A 99 -2.32 -1.77 9.74
C ARG A 99 -3.48 -1.30 8.85
N LYS A 100 -3.44 -0.05 8.38
CA LYS A 100 -4.55 0.62 7.68
C LYS A 100 -4.22 1.01 6.24
N LEU A 101 -2.94 1.22 5.95
CA LEU A 101 -2.41 1.64 4.66
C LEU A 101 -1.28 0.70 4.25
N GLY A 102 -1.49 0.02 3.12
CA GLY A 102 -0.48 -0.83 2.49
C GLY A 102 -0.11 -0.29 1.11
N ILE A 103 1.15 -0.45 0.72
CA ILE A 103 1.66 0.04 -0.57
C ILE A 103 2.39 -1.09 -1.28
N LEU A 104 2.01 -1.27 -2.55
CA LEU A 104 2.70 -2.15 -3.46
C LEU A 104 3.61 -1.29 -4.35
N PRO A 105 4.95 -1.39 -4.22
CA PRO A 105 5.84 -0.69 -5.13
C PRO A 105 5.70 -1.23 -6.56
N GLN A 106 6.00 -0.38 -7.54
CA GLN A 106 5.97 -0.74 -8.96
C GLN A 106 6.95 -1.90 -9.29
N SER A 107 8.10 -1.94 -8.60
CA SER A 107 9.09 -3.01 -8.70
C SER A 107 9.51 -3.46 -7.30
N PRO A 108 8.89 -4.50 -6.73
CA PRO A 108 9.29 -5.02 -5.43
C PRO A 108 10.66 -5.70 -5.53
N LEU A 109 11.58 -5.27 -4.67
CA LEU A 109 12.83 -6.00 -4.42
C LEU A 109 12.48 -7.23 -3.58
N LEU A 110 12.73 -8.41 -4.14
CA LEU A 110 12.53 -9.67 -3.45
C LEU A 110 13.84 -10.05 -2.75
N PRO A 111 13.83 -10.23 -1.42
CA PRO A 111 15.00 -10.75 -0.71
C PRO A 111 15.29 -12.17 -1.16
N GLU A 112 16.58 -12.48 -1.30
CA GLU A 112 17.00 -13.80 -1.76
C GLU A 112 16.67 -14.90 -0.75
N GLY A 113 16.34 -16.09 -1.26
CA GLY A 113 16.16 -17.30 -0.45
C GLY A 113 14.86 -17.37 0.38
N LEU A 114 13.95 -16.41 0.23
CA LEU A 114 12.63 -16.50 0.86
C LEU A 114 11.67 -17.38 0.07
N THR A 115 10.89 -18.16 0.79
CA THR A 115 9.71 -18.85 0.26
C THR A 115 8.53 -17.91 0.06
N VAL A 116 7.57 -18.31 -0.77
CA VAL A 116 6.32 -17.56 -0.97
C VAL A 116 5.57 -17.35 0.35
N PHE A 117 5.52 -18.38 1.20
CA PHE A 117 4.91 -18.30 2.51
C PHE A 117 5.57 -17.20 3.34
N GLU A 118 6.90 -17.22 3.48
CA GLU A 118 7.62 -16.22 4.26
C GLU A 118 7.46 -14.80 3.70
N LEU A 119 7.38 -14.65 2.38
CA LEU A 119 7.09 -13.37 1.73
C LEU A 119 5.70 -12.85 2.12
N VAL A 120 4.66 -13.69 2.04
CA VAL A 120 3.28 -13.30 2.40
C VAL A 120 3.16 -13.06 3.92
N SER A 121 3.85 -13.86 4.73
CA SER A 121 3.94 -13.70 6.18
C SER A 121 4.48 -12.34 6.61
N ARG A 122 5.37 -11.71 5.83
CA ARG A 122 5.84 -10.35 6.12
C ARG A 122 4.72 -9.31 6.07
N GLY A 123 3.62 -9.59 5.38
CA GLY A 123 2.40 -8.80 5.47
C GLY A 123 1.94 -8.63 6.92
N ARG A 124 2.06 -9.65 7.77
CA ARG A 124 1.58 -9.67 9.17
C ARG A 124 2.46 -8.91 10.16
N PHE A 125 3.64 -8.44 9.76
CA PHE A 125 4.59 -7.76 10.66
C PHE A 125 3.99 -6.61 11.52
N PRO A 126 3.05 -5.77 11.03
CA PRO A 126 2.41 -4.73 11.86
C PRO A 126 1.56 -5.27 13.03
N TRP A 127 1.15 -6.53 12.98
CA TRP A 127 0.35 -7.22 14.01
C TRP A 127 1.23 -7.98 15.01
N GLN A 128 2.48 -8.24 14.65
CA GLN A 128 3.47 -8.84 15.54
C GLN A 128 3.95 -7.82 16.58
N ASN A 129 3.84 -8.20 17.86
CA ASN A 129 4.47 -7.48 18.97
C ASN A 129 5.76 -8.20 19.35
N PHE A 130 6.73 -7.49 19.92
CA PHE A 130 8.02 -8.07 20.33
C PHE A 130 7.87 -9.26 21.31
N MET A 131 6.72 -9.35 21.99
CA MET A 131 6.37 -10.44 22.91
C MET A 131 5.37 -11.46 22.33
N ARG A 132 4.84 -11.26 21.12
CA ARG A 132 3.85 -12.16 20.52
C ARG A 132 4.57 -13.03 19.49
N GLN A 133 4.77 -14.31 19.85
CA GLN A 133 5.19 -15.35 18.91
C GLN A 133 4.17 -15.50 17.79
N TRP A 134 4.63 -16.03 16.65
CA TRP A 134 3.78 -16.50 15.55
C TRP A 134 2.58 -17.28 16.10
N SER A 135 1.37 -16.87 15.77
CA SER A 135 0.14 -17.49 16.26
C SER A 135 -0.60 -18.23 15.14
N ASP A 136 -1.46 -19.17 15.53
CA ASP A 136 -2.30 -19.92 14.59
C ASP A 136 -3.16 -18.96 13.74
N GLU A 137 -3.58 -17.80 14.27
CA GLU A 137 -4.32 -16.81 13.48
C GLU A 137 -3.47 -16.11 12.41
N ASP A 138 -2.17 -15.91 12.65
CA ASP A 138 -1.26 -15.35 11.65
C ASP A 138 -1.01 -16.37 10.53
N GLU A 139 -0.90 -17.66 10.88
CA GLU A 139 -0.78 -18.75 9.91
C GLU A 139 -2.02 -18.88 9.04
N LEU A 140 -3.22 -18.93 9.65
CA LEU A 140 -4.50 -18.97 8.93
C LEU A 140 -4.68 -17.76 8.01
N ALA A 141 -4.26 -16.57 8.44
CA ALA A 141 -4.33 -15.36 7.62
C ALA A 141 -3.41 -15.43 6.39
N VAL A 142 -2.24 -16.05 6.53
CA VAL A 142 -1.30 -16.26 5.42
C VAL A 142 -1.81 -17.34 4.47
N GLU A 143 -2.29 -18.47 4.99
CA GLU A 143 -2.87 -19.54 4.19
C GLU A 143 -4.05 -19.05 3.35
N GLU A 144 -4.95 -18.26 3.95
CA GLU A 144 -6.10 -17.71 3.24
C GLU A 144 -5.65 -16.69 2.17
N ALA A 145 -4.65 -15.86 2.45
CA ALA A 145 -4.08 -14.97 1.45
C ALA A 145 -3.48 -15.76 0.26
N LEU A 146 -2.73 -16.83 0.53
CA LEU A 146 -2.17 -17.72 -0.49
C LEU A 146 -3.26 -18.43 -1.31
N ARG A 147 -4.38 -18.80 -0.69
CA ARG A 147 -5.52 -19.41 -1.37
C ARG A 147 -6.22 -18.41 -2.28
N LEU A 148 -6.45 -17.18 -1.80
CA LEU A 148 -7.10 -16.11 -2.57
C LEU A 148 -6.27 -15.66 -3.79
N THR A 149 -4.94 -15.77 -3.75
CA THR A 149 -4.06 -15.50 -4.90
C THR A 149 -3.86 -16.67 -5.83
N GLY A 150 -4.31 -17.87 -5.46
CA GLY A 150 -3.96 -19.10 -6.17
C GLY A 150 -2.45 -19.35 -6.15
N THR A 151 -1.80 -19.13 -5.00
CA THR A 151 -0.35 -19.37 -4.81
C THR A 151 -0.04 -20.34 -3.66
N ALA A 152 -1.06 -20.98 -3.09
CA ALA A 152 -0.90 -21.97 -2.02
C ALA A 152 0.03 -23.13 -2.40
N GLU A 153 -0.04 -23.61 -3.65
CA GLU A 153 0.84 -24.68 -4.16
C GLU A 153 2.32 -24.28 -4.20
N PHE A 154 2.62 -22.97 -4.21
CA PHE A 154 3.97 -22.43 -4.26
C PHE A 154 4.49 -22.01 -2.88
N ALA A 155 3.73 -22.22 -1.80
CA ALA A 155 4.01 -21.69 -0.46
C ALA A 155 5.46 -21.94 0.00
N HIS A 156 5.99 -23.14 -0.23
CA HIS A 156 7.32 -23.54 0.25
C HIS A 156 8.41 -23.45 -0.82
N ILE A 157 8.10 -22.89 -1.99
CA ILE A 157 9.05 -22.74 -3.09
C ILE A 157 9.71 -21.35 -2.99
N PRO A 158 11.01 -21.21 -3.26
CA PRO A 158 11.67 -19.91 -3.33
C PRO A 158 10.98 -18.98 -4.34
N VAL A 159 10.75 -17.72 -3.96
CA VAL A 159 10.02 -16.77 -4.81
C VAL A 159 10.73 -16.54 -6.15
N GLU A 160 12.06 -16.61 -6.16
CA GLU A 160 12.88 -16.47 -7.37
C GLU A 160 12.63 -17.55 -8.42
N SER A 161 12.25 -18.76 -7.98
CA SER A 161 11.97 -19.89 -8.86
C SER A 161 10.63 -19.77 -9.59
N LEU A 162 9.82 -18.76 -9.26
CA LEU A 162 8.54 -18.51 -9.89
C LEU A 162 8.67 -17.73 -11.21
N SER A 163 7.76 -18.00 -12.14
CA SER A 163 7.58 -17.15 -13.32
C SER A 163 7.18 -15.72 -12.91
N GLY A 164 7.43 -14.73 -13.76
CA GLY A 164 7.08 -13.33 -13.47
C GLY A 164 5.60 -13.13 -13.14
N GLY A 165 4.70 -13.87 -13.80
CA GLY A 165 3.26 -13.84 -13.51
C GLY A 165 2.89 -14.47 -12.17
N GLN A 166 3.56 -15.56 -11.77
CA GLN A 166 3.38 -16.16 -10.44
C GLN A 166 3.91 -15.24 -9.33
N ARG A 167 5.08 -14.61 -9.54
CA ARG A 167 5.63 -13.60 -8.62
C ARG A 167 4.67 -12.44 -8.43
N GLN A 168 4.11 -11.92 -9.52
CA GLN A 168 3.14 -10.82 -9.46
C GLN A 168 1.94 -11.18 -8.59
N ARG A 169 1.40 -12.40 -8.69
CA ARG A 169 0.26 -12.84 -7.85
C ARG A 169 0.60 -12.90 -6.36
N CYS A 170 1.81 -13.30 -6.00
CA CYS A 170 2.26 -13.32 -4.60
C CYS A 170 2.35 -11.89 -4.01
N LEU A 171 2.61 -10.91 -4.87
CA LEU A 171 2.83 -9.51 -4.52
C LEU A 171 1.58 -8.62 -4.66
N ASP A 172 0.58 -9.03 -5.45
CA ASP A 172 -0.65 -8.28 -5.71
C ASP A 172 -1.52 -8.11 -4.43
N ARG A 173 -2.57 -7.30 -4.54
CA ARG A 173 -3.65 -7.02 -3.58
C ARG A 173 -4.09 -8.23 -2.76
N HIS A 174 -4.05 -9.43 -3.33
CA HIS A 174 -4.53 -10.65 -2.71
C HIS A 174 -3.45 -11.45 -1.95
N GLY A 175 -2.17 -11.12 -2.09
CA GLY A 175 -1.04 -11.88 -1.50
C GLY A 175 -0.50 -11.21 -0.24
N ALA A 176 0.73 -10.68 -0.30
CA ALA A 176 1.36 -9.99 0.84
C ALA A 176 0.52 -8.81 1.39
N GLY A 177 -0.28 -8.15 0.54
CA GLY A 177 -1.24 -7.13 0.95
C GLY A 177 -2.50 -7.68 1.65
N ALA A 178 -2.94 -8.90 1.32
CA ALA A 178 -4.16 -9.49 1.86
C ALA A 178 -3.98 -10.18 3.19
N ALA A 179 -2.78 -10.65 3.54
CA ALA A 179 -2.50 -11.15 4.88
C ALA A 179 -2.87 -10.08 5.95
N ASN A 180 -2.78 -8.79 5.61
CA ASN A 180 -3.28 -7.68 6.43
C ASN A 180 -4.80 -7.43 6.35
N ALA A 181 -5.45 -7.81 5.25
CA ALA A 181 -6.84 -7.46 4.94
C ALA A 181 -7.86 -8.52 5.37
N VAL A 182 -7.45 -9.80 5.38
CA VAL A 182 -8.34 -10.95 5.60
C VAL A 182 -8.71 -11.11 7.07
N TYR A 183 -7.77 -10.82 7.98
CA TYR A 183 -8.01 -10.80 9.43
C TYR A 183 -7.45 -9.51 10.05
N PRO A 184 -8.21 -8.40 10.06
CA PRO A 184 -7.93 -7.32 10.99
C PRO A 184 -8.13 -7.87 12.40
N ALA A 185 -7.18 -7.66 13.31
CA ALA A 185 -7.28 -8.19 14.68
C ALA A 185 -8.60 -7.84 15.37
#